data_AF-A0A328NGU5-F1
#
_entry.id   AF-A0A328NGU5-F1
#
_cell.length_a   1.000
_cell.length_b   1.000
_cell.length_c   1.000
_cell.angle_alpha   90.00
_cell.angle_beta   90.00
_cell.angle_gamma   90.00
#
_symmetry.space_group_name_H-M   'P 1'
#
loop_
_entity.id
_entity.type
_entity.pdbx_description
1 polymer ?
#
loop_
_entity_poly.entity_id
_entity_poly.type
_entity_poly.pdbx_seq_one_letter_code
_entity_poly.pdbx_strand_id
1 'polypeptide(L)'
;MTRAANMQALTNDVKREWPGVVVYGIGDTAHKTRASDHNEDDTSGSKAAQSDPDGRAEHRAIDIMVRGPFSKATADALVARLVADPKARARLFYIIWHGYIWSRSNGWARKKYTGTDQHTDHIHVSGWAADDENTATWPAVAKTPVASVEDDMTPEQDARLKRVEDKLTQLDGREPIGQAYLRLAVGKDDTAGAKPVGHPTLTSLDKQLRALVERPAVAIDYDALAEALLKRVLTAGTTPQS
;
A
#
# COMPACT_ATOMS: atom_id res chain seq x y z
N MET A 1 1.32 -38.47 -9.63
CA MET A 1 0.75 -37.23 -9.11
C MET A 1 1.73 -36.10 -9.35
N THR A 2 1.50 -35.36 -10.42
CA THR A 2 2.41 -34.33 -10.93
C THR A 2 1.76 -32.97 -10.78
N ARG A 3 2.59 -31.98 -10.50
CA ARG A 3 2.19 -30.58 -10.51
C ARG A 3 2.25 -30.08 -11.95
N ALA A 4 1.31 -29.22 -12.33
CA ALA A 4 1.35 -28.48 -13.58
C ALA A 4 2.70 -27.82 -13.83
N ALA A 5 3.15 -27.80 -15.10
CA ALA A 5 4.48 -27.32 -15.44
C ALA A 5 4.71 -25.85 -15.04
N ASN A 6 3.68 -25.00 -15.16
CA ASN A 6 3.71 -23.59 -14.77
C ASN A 6 3.87 -23.40 -13.26
N MET A 7 3.19 -24.21 -12.46
CA MET A 7 3.26 -24.19 -11.01
C MET A 7 4.55 -24.83 -10.52
N GLN A 8 5.09 -25.79 -11.27
CA GLN A 8 6.42 -26.31 -11.04
C GLN A 8 7.49 -25.25 -11.32
N ALA A 9 7.38 -24.50 -12.41
CA ALA A 9 8.25 -23.37 -12.70
C ALA A 9 8.18 -22.29 -11.60
N LEU A 10 6.97 -21.94 -11.13
CA LEU A 10 6.80 -21.00 -10.02
C LEU A 10 7.47 -21.53 -8.74
N THR A 11 7.28 -22.81 -8.44
CA THR A 11 7.93 -23.44 -7.28
C THR A 11 9.45 -23.37 -7.37
N ASN A 12 10.01 -23.67 -8.54
CA ASN A 12 11.46 -23.64 -8.75
C ASN A 12 12.01 -22.23 -8.54
N ASP A 13 11.32 -21.21 -9.03
CA ASP A 13 11.72 -19.81 -8.87
C ASP A 13 11.62 -19.35 -7.42
N VAL A 14 10.54 -19.72 -6.72
CA VAL A 14 10.36 -19.43 -5.30
C VAL A 14 11.45 -20.11 -4.46
N LYS A 15 11.77 -21.38 -4.74
CA LYS A 15 12.84 -22.10 -4.02
C LYS A 15 14.23 -21.56 -4.35
N ARG A 16 14.45 -21.07 -5.57
CA ARG A 16 15.71 -20.42 -5.96
C ARG A 16 15.90 -19.10 -5.23
N GLU A 17 14.85 -18.29 -5.16
CA GLU A 17 14.89 -16.96 -4.51
C GLU A 17 14.91 -17.05 -2.97
N TRP A 18 14.26 -18.07 -2.40
CA TRP A 18 14.26 -18.33 -0.96
C TRP A 18 14.63 -19.79 -0.67
N PRO A 19 15.94 -20.12 -0.69
CA PRO A 19 16.40 -21.46 -0.33
C PRO A 19 15.88 -21.88 1.05
N GLY A 20 15.23 -23.04 1.13
CA GLY A 20 14.61 -23.57 2.35
C GLY A 20 13.13 -23.21 2.55
N VAL A 21 12.52 -22.44 1.65
CA VAL A 21 11.06 -22.25 1.64
C VAL A 21 10.33 -23.56 1.41
N VAL A 22 9.23 -23.77 2.13
CA VAL A 22 8.39 -24.96 1.97
C VAL A 22 7.22 -24.63 1.05
N VAL A 23 7.04 -25.46 0.03
CA VAL A 23 5.95 -25.34 -0.95
C VAL A 23 5.23 -26.68 -1.05
N TYR A 24 3.94 -26.70 -0.69
CA TYR A 24 3.07 -27.86 -0.90
C TYR A 24 2.32 -27.74 -2.25
N GLY A 25 1.66 -28.81 -2.68
CA GLY A 25 0.98 -28.85 -3.99
C GLY A 25 -0.26 -29.73 -4.00
N ILE A 26 -0.18 -30.91 -3.38
CA ILE A 26 -1.33 -31.80 -3.25
C ILE A 26 -2.14 -31.41 -2.00
N GLY A 27 -3.45 -31.31 -2.16
CA GLY A 27 -4.38 -30.99 -1.09
C GLY A 27 -4.54 -32.14 -0.09
N ASP A 28 -5.00 -31.80 1.12
CA ASP A 28 -5.34 -32.78 2.15
C ASP A 28 -6.60 -33.60 1.79
N THR A 29 -6.95 -34.55 2.66
CA THR A 29 -8.17 -35.36 2.48
C THR A 29 -9.44 -34.52 2.38
N ALA A 30 -9.50 -33.35 3.03
CA ALA A 30 -10.65 -32.47 2.95
C ALA A 30 -10.80 -31.87 1.54
N HIS A 31 -9.69 -31.49 0.89
CA HIS A 31 -9.69 -31.00 -0.49
C HIS A 31 -10.22 -32.04 -1.49
N LYS A 32 -9.94 -33.32 -1.30
CA LYS A 32 -10.43 -34.40 -2.19
C LYS A 32 -11.96 -34.51 -2.26
N THR A 33 -12.68 -34.02 -1.24
CA THR A 33 -14.14 -34.15 -1.17
C THR A 33 -14.90 -33.09 -1.98
N ARG A 34 -14.23 -32.01 -2.40
CA ARG A 34 -14.82 -30.84 -3.07
C ARG A 34 -14.02 -30.44 -4.31
N ALA A 35 -14.59 -29.62 -5.19
CA ALA A 35 -13.84 -29.04 -6.30
C ALA A 35 -12.65 -28.22 -5.77
N SER A 36 -11.43 -28.49 -6.23
CA SER A 36 -10.22 -27.76 -5.84
C SER A 36 -9.11 -27.86 -6.89
N ASP A 37 -8.32 -26.80 -7.03
CA ASP A 37 -7.11 -26.79 -7.87
C ASP A 37 -5.95 -27.63 -7.28
N HIS A 38 -6.07 -28.05 -6.02
CA HIS A 38 -5.18 -29.03 -5.41
C HIS A 38 -5.53 -30.48 -5.78
N ASN A 39 -6.69 -30.69 -6.40
CA ASN A 39 -7.09 -31.99 -6.91
C ASN A 39 -6.69 -32.09 -8.37
N GLU A 40 -6.27 -33.28 -8.76
CA GLU A 40 -5.80 -33.56 -10.12
C GLU A 40 -6.98 -33.61 -11.07
N ASP A 41 -6.84 -33.02 -12.25
CA ASP A 41 -7.71 -33.39 -13.37
C ASP A 41 -7.33 -34.75 -13.93
N ASP A 42 -8.11 -35.21 -14.93
CA ASP A 42 -7.91 -36.46 -15.65
C ASP A 42 -7.71 -37.72 -14.79
N THR A 43 -8.17 -37.64 -13.53
CA THR A 43 -8.07 -38.69 -12.53
C THR A 43 -9.47 -39.14 -12.14
N SER A 44 -9.79 -40.41 -12.39
CA SER A 44 -11.11 -40.97 -12.08
C SER A 44 -11.49 -40.76 -10.60
N GLY A 45 -12.64 -40.13 -10.37
CA GLY A 45 -13.12 -39.82 -9.02
C GLY A 45 -12.51 -38.58 -8.37
N SER A 46 -11.55 -37.92 -9.02
CA SER A 46 -11.04 -36.63 -8.59
C SER A 46 -12.04 -35.50 -8.86
N LYS A 47 -11.95 -34.43 -8.07
CA LYS A 47 -12.79 -33.24 -8.19
C LYS A 47 -11.89 -32.02 -8.44
N ALA A 48 -11.26 -31.97 -9.60
CA ALA A 48 -10.50 -30.81 -10.02
C ALA A 48 -11.41 -29.58 -10.16
N ALA A 49 -10.92 -28.39 -9.79
CA ALA A 49 -11.65 -27.14 -10.01
C ALA A 49 -11.45 -26.58 -11.43
N GLN A 50 -10.37 -27.00 -12.08
CA GLN A 50 -10.04 -26.71 -13.48
C GLN A 50 -9.65 -28.02 -14.17
N SER A 51 -9.78 -28.07 -15.49
CA SER A 51 -9.32 -29.16 -16.33
C SER A 51 -8.96 -28.61 -17.72
N ASP A 52 -8.07 -29.31 -18.41
CA ASP A 52 -7.77 -29.07 -19.81
C ASP A 52 -8.01 -30.37 -20.64
N PRO A 53 -7.79 -30.38 -21.98
CA PRO A 53 -8.05 -31.55 -22.82
C PRO A 53 -6.83 -32.45 -23.08
N ASP A 54 -5.70 -32.25 -22.41
CA ASP A 54 -4.43 -32.91 -22.73
C ASP A 54 -4.31 -34.35 -22.17
N GLY A 55 -5.18 -34.72 -21.24
CA GLY A 55 -5.28 -36.06 -20.68
C GLY A 55 -4.25 -36.37 -19.59
N ARG A 56 -3.56 -35.37 -19.04
CA ARG A 56 -2.55 -35.54 -17.99
C ARG A 56 -3.14 -35.24 -16.63
N ALA A 57 -2.92 -36.17 -15.70
CA ALA A 57 -3.33 -35.97 -14.31
C ALA A 57 -2.40 -34.96 -13.61
N GLU A 58 -2.90 -33.75 -13.36
CA GLU A 58 -2.13 -32.71 -12.70
C GLU A 58 -2.92 -31.78 -11.78
N HIS A 59 -2.26 -31.33 -10.71
CA HIS A 59 -2.79 -30.29 -9.83
C HIS A 59 -2.16 -28.93 -10.14
N ARG A 60 -2.99 -27.88 -10.03
CA ARG A 60 -2.68 -26.52 -10.47
C ARG A 60 -2.56 -25.53 -9.32
N ALA A 61 -2.63 -25.99 -8.08
CA ALA A 61 -2.40 -25.15 -6.91
C ALA A 61 -1.09 -25.48 -6.18
N ILE A 62 -0.50 -24.44 -5.58
CA ILE A 62 0.60 -24.55 -4.63
C ILE A 62 0.34 -23.71 -3.39
N ASP A 63 0.82 -24.19 -2.25
CA ASP A 63 0.83 -23.43 -0.99
C ASP A 63 2.25 -23.10 -0.59
N ILE A 64 2.59 -21.81 -0.61
CA ILE A 64 3.91 -21.31 -0.21
C ILE A 64 3.85 -20.95 1.26
N MET A 65 4.48 -21.76 2.10
CA MET A 65 4.40 -21.62 3.56
C MET A 65 5.20 -20.42 4.06
N VAL A 66 4.58 -19.64 4.93
CA VAL A 66 5.19 -18.49 5.61
C VAL A 66 5.86 -18.94 6.90
N ARG A 67 7.06 -19.49 6.72
CA ARG A 67 7.94 -19.95 7.81
C ARG A 67 9.39 -19.99 7.36
N GLY A 68 10.30 -20.08 8.34
CA GLY A 68 11.74 -20.15 8.08
C GLY A 68 12.22 -18.92 7.28
N PRO A 69 12.83 -19.10 6.10
CA PRO A 69 13.37 -17.99 5.31
C PRO A 69 12.31 -17.14 4.60
N PHE A 70 11.04 -17.53 4.64
CA PHE A 70 9.94 -16.86 3.95
C PHE A 70 8.98 -16.22 4.96
N SER A 71 9.09 -14.90 5.14
CA SER A 71 8.32 -14.13 6.13
C SER A 71 7.00 -13.57 5.57
N LYS A 72 6.11 -13.08 6.44
CA LYS A 72 4.86 -12.42 6.00
C LYS A 72 5.12 -11.20 5.11
N ALA A 73 6.11 -10.38 5.46
CA ALA A 73 6.51 -9.24 4.62
C ALA A 73 7.02 -9.68 3.24
N THR A 74 7.72 -10.83 3.17
CA THR A 74 8.14 -11.42 1.90
C THR A 74 6.94 -11.92 1.09
N ALA A 75 5.97 -12.54 1.76
CA ALA A 75 4.73 -12.99 1.14
C ALA A 75 3.93 -11.82 0.57
N ASP A 76 3.77 -10.73 1.33
CA ASP A 76 3.12 -9.49 0.88
C ASP A 76 3.80 -8.94 -0.38
N ALA A 77 5.13 -8.87 -0.39
CA ALA A 77 5.91 -8.39 -1.54
C ALA A 77 5.83 -9.32 -2.77
N LEU A 78 5.78 -10.64 -2.58
CA LEU A 78 5.58 -11.58 -3.68
C LEU A 78 4.18 -11.45 -4.29
N VAL A 79 3.13 -11.44 -3.46
CA VAL A 79 1.75 -11.29 -3.93
C VAL A 79 1.57 -9.96 -4.67
N ALA A 80 2.11 -8.87 -4.14
CA ALA A 80 2.06 -7.57 -4.81
C ALA A 80 2.69 -7.61 -6.20
N ARG A 81 3.86 -8.24 -6.36
CA ARG A 81 4.55 -8.38 -7.66
C ARG A 81 3.77 -9.28 -8.64
N LEU A 82 3.26 -10.42 -8.18
CA LEU A 82 2.46 -11.32 -9.01
C LEU A 82 1.16 -10.67 -9.51
N VAL A 83 0.50 -9.87 -8.66
CA VAL A 83 -0.73 -9.16 -9.02
C VAL A 83 -0.42 -7.98 -9.96
N ALA A 84 0.70 -7.28 -9.77
CA ALA A 84 1.08 -6.15 -10.63
C ALA A 84 1.50 -6.60 -12.05
N ASP A 85 2.24 -7.70 -12.16
CA ASP A 85 2.79 -8.19 -13.43
C ASP A 85 1.70 -8.78 -14.35
N PRO A 86 1.40 -8.17 -15.52
CA PRO A 86 0.45 -8.72 -16.48
C PRO A 86 0.83 -10.12 -16.99
N LYS A 87 2.14 -10.41 -17.11
CA LYS A 87 2.63 -11.72 -17.56
C LYS A 87 2.35 -12.78 -16.49
N ALA A 88 2.55 -12.46 -15.21
CA ALA A 88 2.16 -13.36 -14.12
C ALA A 88 0.64 -13.61 -14.11
N ARG A 89 -0.17 -12.55 -14.21
CA ARG A 89 -1.64 -12.64 -14.25
C ARG A 89 -2.18 -13.46 -15.42
N ALA A 90 -1.49 -13.46 -16.57
CA ALA A 90 -1.90 -14.28 -17.71
C ALA A 90 -1.86 -15.78 -17.41
N ARG A 91 -0.91 -16.21 -16.57
CA ARG A 91 -0.64 -17.62 -16.21
C ARG A 91 -1.41 -18.11 -14.99
N LEU A 92 -2.01 -17.18 -14.22
CA LEU A 92 -2.68 -17.47 -12.95
C LEU A 92 -4.20 -17.47 -13.09
N PHE A 93 -4.85 -18.29 -12.27
CA PHE A 93 -6.30 -18.31 -12.11
C PHE A 93 -6.73 -17.44 -10.92
N TYR A 94 -6.10 -17.62 -9.75
CA TYR A 94 -6.24 -16.73 -8.60
C TYR A 94 -5.10 -16.88 -7.58
N ILE A 95 -5.02 -15.93 -6.65
CA ILE A 95 -4.15 -15.97 -5.46
C ILE A 95 -5.01 -15.69 -4.22
N ILE A 96 -4.80 -16.43 -3.14
CA ILE A 96 -5.38 -16.17 -1.82
C ILE A 96 -4.25 -15.94 -0.82
N TRP A 97 -4.31 -14.82 -0.11
CA TRP A 97 -3.35 -14.47 0.92
C TRP A 97 -3.98 -13.55 1.95
N HIS A 98 -3.76 -13.86 3.23
CA HIS A 98 -4.07 -12.99 4.36
C HIS A 98 -5.53 -12.51 4.41
N GLY A 99 -6.48 -13.42 4.14
CA GLY A 99 -7.91 -13.13 4.12
C GLY A 99 -8.39 -12.37 2.88
N TYR A 100 -7.57 -12.29 1.84
CA TYR A 100 -7.92 -11.66 0.56
C TYR A 100 -7.69 -12.60 -0.61
N ILE A 101 -8.47 -12.39 -1.67
CA ILE A 101 -8.38 -13.09 -2.95
C ILE A 101 -8.25 -12.07 -4.09
N TRP A 102 -7.39 -12.41 -5.04
CA TRP A 102 -7.24 -11.74 -6.34
C TRP A 102 -7.44 -12.80 -7.42
N SER A 103 -8.35 -12.58 -8.37
CA SER A 103 -8.68 -13.60 -9.37
C SER A 103 -8.78 -13.03 -10.77
N ARG A 104 -8.64 -13.90 -11.77
CA ARG A 104 -8.89 -13.54 -13.16
C ARG A 104 -10.32 -13.01 -13.37
N SER A 105 -11.30 -13.66 -12.73
CA SER A 105 -12.73 -13.33 -12.86
C SER A 105 -13.14 -11.99 -12.28
N ASN A 106 -12.33 -11.41 -11.36
CA ASN A 106 -12.60 -10.10 -10.77
C ASN A 106 -11.62 -9.02 -11.25
N GLY A 107 -10.90 -9.28 -12.35
CA GLY A 107 -9.92 -8.35 -12.90
C GLY A 107 -8.72 -8.11 -11.98
N TRP A 108 -8.39 -9.06 -11.11
CA TRP A 108 -7.31 -8.96 -10.13
C TRP A 108 -7.49 -7.85 -9.08
N ALA A 109 -8.73 -7.43 -8.84
CA ALA A 109 -9.04 -6.55 -7.73
C ALA A 109 -8.93 -7.28 -6.39
N ARG A 110 -8.40 -6.62 -5.35
CA ARG A 110 -8.35 -7.18 -4.00
C ARG A 110 -9.78 -7.34 -3.46
N LYS A 111 -10.19 -8.57 -3.17
CA LYS A 111 -11.50 -8.89 -2.58
C LYS A 111 -11.32 -9.64 -1.26
N LYS A 112 -12.18 -9.40 -0.27
CA LYS A 112 -12.18 -10.18 0.98
C LYS A 112 -12.48 -11.65 0.68
N TYR A 113 -11.66 -12.55 1.21
CA TYR A 113 -11.87 -13.99 1.13
C TYR A 113 -12.73 -14.47 2.29
N THR A 114 -13.71 -15.33 1.99
CA THR A 114 -14.71 -15.79 2.96
C THR A 114 -14.62 -17.30 3.24
N GLY A 115 -13.57 -17.97 2.75
CA GLY A 115 -13.33 -19.37 3.08
C GLY A 115 -12.95 -19.57 4.55
N THR A 116 -13.02 -20.80 5.02
CA THR A 116 -12.73 -21.17 6.42
C THR A 116 -11.26 -20.95 6.78
N ASP A 117 -10.35 -21.33 5.88
CA ASP A 117 -8.93 -21.03 6.00
C ASP A 117 -8.66 -19.60 5.51
N GLN A 118 -8.15 -18.74 6.39
CA GLN A 118 -7.87 -17.35 6.05
C GLN A 118 -6.48 -17.15 5.40
N HIS A 119 -5.71 -18.22 5.16
CA HIS A 119 -4.42 -18.17 4.46
C HIS A 119 -3.45 -17.17 5.11
N THR A 120 -3.29 -17.27 6.43
CA THR A 120 -2.47 -16.32 7.22
C THR A 120 -1.05 -16.83 7.49
N ASP A 121 -0.81 -18.10 7.17
CA ASP A 121 0.45 -18.84 7.35
C ASP A 121 0.98 -19.45 6.04
N HIS A 122 0.27 -19.28 4.92
CA HIS A 122 0.69 -19.67 3.58
C HIS A 122 0.00 -18.82 2.50
N ILE A 123 0.66 -18.65 1.35
CA ILE A 123 0.03 -18.11 0.13
C ILE A 123 -0.49 -19.29 -0.67
N HIS A 124 -1.76 -19.28 -1.04
CA HIS A 124 -2.29 -20.21 -2.02
C HIS A 124 -2.28 -19.56 -3.40
N VAL A 125 -1.66 -20.23 -4.36
CA VAL A 125 -1.55 -19.78 -5.75
C VAL A 125 -2.11 -20.85 -6.67
N SER A 126 -3.08 -20.47 -7.50
CA SER A 126 -3.69 -21.34 -8.51
C SER A 126 -3.26 -20.90 -9.91
N GLY A 127 -2.66 -21.83 -10.66
CA GLY A 127 -2.32 -21.70 -12.07
C GLY A 127 -3.53 -21.85 -12.96
N TRP A 128 -3.51 -21.20 -14.12
CA TRP A 128 -4.57 -21.30 -15.11
C TRP A 128 -4.37 -22.53 -15.99
N ALA A 129 -5.39 -23.37 -16.13
CA ALA A 129 -5.32 -24.59 -16.93
C ALA A 129 -5.10 -24.36 -18.43
N ALA A 130 -5.31 -23.16 -18.95
CA ALA A 130 -4.98 -22.89 -20.36
C ALA A 130 -3.50 -22.52 -20.58
N ASP A 131 -2.70 -22.44 -19.52
CA ASP A 131 -1.27 -22.10 -19.55
C ASP A 131 -0.47 -22.95 -18.55
N ASP A 132 -0.95 -24.14 -18.21
CA ASP A 132 -0.29 -25.09 -17.30
C ASP A 132 1.00 -25.69 -17.85
N GLU A 133 1.12 -25.83 -19.16
CA GLU A 133 2.33 -26.35 -19.82
C GLU A 133 3.48 -25.33 -19.92
N ASN A 134 3.24 -24.09 -19.47
CA ASN A 134 4.21 -23.02 -19.58
C ASN A 134 5.36 -23.18 -18.56
N THR A 135 6.53 -23.61 -19.04
CA THR A 135 7.74 -23.81 -18.22
C THR A 135 8.60 -22.56 -18.03
N ALA A 136 8.19 -21.41 -18.57
CA ALA A 136 8.97 -20.18 -18.44
C ALA A 136 9.13 -19.77 -16.97
N THR A 137 10.27 -19.15 -16.65
CA THR A 137 10.51 -18.53 -15.34
C THR A 137 9.42 -17.48 -15.03
N TRP A 138 9.27 -17.16 -13.76
CA TRP A 138 8.37 -16.15 -13.21
C TRP A 138 9.17 -14.92 -12.79
N PRO A 139 9.34 -13.92 -13.66
CA PRO A 139 10.16 -12.74 -13.36
C PRO A 139 9.70 -12.01 -12.10
N ALA A 140 8.38 -11.97 -11.85
CA ALA A 140 7.76 -11.41 -10.65
C ALA A 140 8.24 -12.05 -9.32
N VAL A 141 8.89 -13.22 -9.35
CA VAL A 141 9.43 -13.88 -8.16
C VAL A 141 10.77 -13.30 -7.74
N ALA A 142 11.62 -12.88 -8.68
CA ALA A 142 12.97 -12.41 -8.41
C ALA A 142 12.96 -11.13 -7.55
N LYS A 143 13.65 -11.14 -6.39
CA LYS A 143 13.71 -9.96 -5.48
C LYS A 143 14.30 -8.72 -6.16
N THR A 144 15.15 -8.96 -7.14
CA THR A 144 15.71 -7.91 -8.00
C THR A 144 14.82 -7.81 -9.24
N PRO A 145 14.35 -6.61 -9.63
CA PRO A 145 13.51 -6.47 -10.81
C PRO A 145 14.21 -7.11 -12.02
N VAL A 146 13.58 -8.11 -12.63
CA VAL A 146 13.99 -8.56 -13.96
C VAL A 146 13.56 -7.43 -14.90
N ALA A 147 14.52 -6.66 -15.36
CA ALA A 147 14.30 -5.61 -16.35
C ALA A 147 13.58 -6.22 -17.57
N SER A 148 12.31 -5.85 -17.77
CA SER A 148 11.66 -5.63 -19.08
C SER A 148 10.13 -5.66 -18.96
N VAL A 149 9.50 -4.47 -18.91
CA VAL A 149 8.73 -3.87 -20.01
C VAL A 149 8.64 -2.36 -19.70
N GLU A 150 9.26 -1.54 -20.57
CA GLU A 150 9.18 -0.08 -20.67
C GLU A 150 9.27 0.70 -19.36
N ASP A 151 10.50 0.81 -18.85
CA ASP A 151 10.85 1.75 -17.79
C ASP A 151 11.36 3.04 -18.45
N ASP A 152 10.47 4.03 -18.62
CA ASP A 152 10.83 5.41 -18.95
C ASP A 152 11.60 6.12 -17.80
N MET A 153 12.00 5.35 -16.78
CA MET A 153 12.71 5.79 -15.61
C MET A 153 14.11 5.17 -15.59
N THR A 154 15.13 5.97 -15.89
CA THR A 154 16.52 5.54 -15.78
C THR A 154 16.87 5.24 -14.31
N PRO A 155 17.96 4.49 -14.04
CA PRO A 155 18.47 4.30 -12.68
C PRO A 155 18.70 5.62 -11.93
N GLU A 156 19.05 6.70 -12.63
CA GLU A 156 19.16 8.02 -12.01
C GLU A 156 17.79 8.61 -11.62
N GLN A 157 16.75 8.38 -12.44
CA GLN A 157 15.38 8.82 -12.15
C GLN A 157 14.77 8.02 -11.00
N ASP A 158 14.99 6.70 -10.93
CA ASP A 158 14.58 5.86 -9.80
C ASP A 158 15.29 6.26 -8.50
N ALA A 159 16.62 6.43 -8.56
CA ALA A 159 17.38 6.93 -7.41
C ALA A 159 16.92 8.34 -6.99
N ARG A 160 16.46 9.16 -7.94
CA ARG A 160 15.90 10.48 -7.64
C ARG A 160 14.52 10.36 -6.99
N LEU A 161 13.66 9.46 -7.46
CA LEU A 161 12.35 9.21 -6.88
C LEU A 161 12.48 8.68 -5.44
N LYS A 162 13.36 7.70 -5.21
CA LYS A 162 13.67 7.20 -3.88
C LYS A 162 14.15 8.30 -2.93
N ARG A 163 15.03 9.19 -3.40
CA ARG A 163 15.45 10.36 -2.63
C ARG A 163 14.31 11.33 -2.32
N VAL A 164 13.33 11.45 -3.22
CA VAL A 164 12.13 12.29 -2.99
C VAL A 164 11.22 11.64 -1.96
N GLU A 165 10.99 10.33 -2.04
CA GLU A 165 10.20 9.58 -1.04
C GLU A 165 10.83 9.63 0.36
N ASP A 166 12.15 9.44 0.45
CA ASP A 166 12.89 9.53 1.72
C ASP A 166 12.74 10.93 2.33
N LYS A 167 12.84 11.99 1.51
CA LYS A 167 12.65 13.38 1.96
C LYS A 167 11.21 13.71 2.34
N LEU A 168 10.22 13.17 1.62
CA LEU A 168 8.81 13.36 1.96
C LEU A 168 8.44 12.63 3.26
N THR A 169 9.00 11.45 3.48
CA THR A 169 8.83 10.68 4.72
C THR A 169 9.40 11.42 5.93
N GLN A 170 10.53 12.12 5.75
CA GLN A 170 11.07 13.01 6.78
C GLN A 170 10.15 14.19 7.13
N LEU A 171 9.22 14.55 6.25
CA LEU A 171 8.29 15.67 6.41
C LEU A 171 6.89 15.25 6.88
N ASP A 172 6.51 13.98 6.76
CA ASP A 172 5.18 13.43 7.15
C ASP A 172 4.99 13.29 8.68
N GLY A 173 5.73 14.05 9.49
CA GLY A 173 5.56 14.07 10.93
C GLY A 173 6.02 12.82 11.69
N ARG A 174 6.55 11.79 11.04
CA ARG A 174 7.08 10.60 11.77
C ARG A 174 8.53 10.77 12.21
N GLU A 175 9.24 11.71 11.57
CA GLU A 175 10.61 12.07 11.89
C GLU A 175 10.69 13.42 12.64
N PRO A 176 11.75 13.66 13.43
CA PRO A 176 11.88 14.87 14.26
C PRO A 176 11.75 16.19 13.49
N ILE A 177 12.21 16.23 12.23
CA ILE A 177 12.13 17.42 11.38
C ILE A 177 10.69 17.68 10.93
N GLY A 178 9.98 16.67 10.43
CA GLY A 178 8.56 16.78 10.07
C GLY A 178 7.68 17.14 11.26
N GLN A 179 7.99 16.61 12.46
CA GLN A 179 7.31 17.00 13.70
C GLN A 179 7.49 18.49 14.02
N ALA A 180 8.70 19.04 13.85
CA ALA A 180 8.93 20.47 14.06
C ALA A 180 8.10 21.33 13.07
N TYR A 181 8.02 20.92 11.80
CA TYR A 181 7.19 21.59 10.80
C TYR A 181 5.69 21.54 11.15
N LEU A 182 5.16 20.38 11.53
CA LEU A 182 3.74 20.24 11.91
C LEU A 182 3.38 21.05 13.15
N ARG A 183 4.26 21.07 14.16
CA ARG A 183 4.07 21.89 15.37
C ARG A 183 4.03 23.38 15.06
N LEU A 184 4.91 23.87 14.18
CA LEU A 184 4.95 25.29 13.79
C LEU A 184 3.79 25.68 12.87
N ALA A 185 3.49 24.85 11.88
CA ALA A 185 2.52 25.18 10.84
C ALA A 185 1.07 25.10 11.34
N VAL A 186 0.74 24.00 12.01
CA VAL A 186 -0.65 23.65 12.35
C VAL A 186 -0.83 23.29 13.82
N GLY A 187 0.24 23.26 14.62
CA GLY A 187 0.16 22.92 16.05
C GLY A 187 -0.11 21.45 16.33
N LYS A 188 0.07 20.60 15.32
CA LYS A 188 -0.09 19.16 15.41
C LYS A 188 1.22 18.52 15.85
N ASP A 189 1.12 17.54 16.72
CA ASP A 189 2.22 16.71 17.18
C ASP A 189 1.74 15.27 17.22
N ASP A 190 2.32 14.44 16.37
CA ASP A 190 1.89 13.05 16.21
C ASP A 190 2.57 12.10 17.21
N THR A 191 3.35 12.63 18.15
CA THR A 191 3.92 11.87 19.26
C THR A 191 2.81 11.44 20.24
N ALA A 192 2.85 10.20 20.70
CA ALA A 192 1.87 9.69 21.66
C ALA A 192 1.85 10.53 22.96
N GLY A 193 0.68 11.08 23.31
CA GLY A 193 0.49 11.88 24.52
C GLY A 193 0.93 13.35 24.40
N ALA A 194 1.22 13.82 23.18
CA ALA A 194 1.57 15.22 22.96
C ALA A 194 0.45 16.18 23.39
N LYS A 195 0.84 17.25 24.07
CA LYS A 195 -0.08 18.34 24.44
C LYS A 195 -0.19 19.34 23.29
N PRO A 196 -1.33 20.02 23.13
CA PRO A 196 -1.47 21.10 22.16
C PRO A 196 -0.37 22.16 22.38
N VAL A 197 0.21 22.66 21.29
CA VAL A 197 1.23 23.71 21.38
C VAL A 197 0.62 24.99 21.96
N GLY A 198 1.30 25.59 22.95
CA GLY A 198 0.83 26.81 23.63
C GLY A 198 1.17 28.11 22.90
N HIS A 199 1.86 28.04 21.76
CA HIS A 199 2.26 29.19 20.96
C HIS A 199 1.40 29.32 19.68
N PRO A 200 1.29 30.53 19.10
CA PRO A 200 0.68 30.70 17.78
C PRO A 200 1.32 29.80 16.72
N THR A 201 0.48 29.26 15.84
CA THR A 201 0.87 28.50 14.64
C THR A 201 0.76 29.37 13.39
N LEU A 202 1.41 28.99 12.29
CA LEU A 202 1.25 29.71 11.01
C LEU A 202 -0.22 29.81 10.59
N THR A 203 -0.99 28.75 10.81
CA THR A 203 -2.44 28.75 10.54
C THR A 203 -3.19 29.76 11.42
N SER A 204 -2.84 29.87 12.70
CA SER A 204 -3.45 30.86 13.59
C SER A 204 -3.07 32.29 13.23
N LEU A 205 -1.85 32.52 12.75
CA LEU A 205 -1.36 33.82 12.30
C LEU A 205 -2.03 34.23 10.97
N ASP A 206 -2.18 33.32 10.01
CA ASP A 206 -2.93 33.57 8.77
C ASP A 206 -4.38 33.97 9.08
N LYS A 207 -5.04 33.25 10.00
CA LYS A 207 -6.39 33.60 10.45
C LYS A 207 -6.45 35.00 11.06
N GLN A 208 -5.49 35.37 11.89
CA GLN A 208 -5.41 36.71 12.48
C GLN A 208 -5.16 37.80 11.42
N LEU A 209 -4.30 37.51 10.44
CA LEU A 209 -4.00 38.43 9.35
C LEU A 209 -5.21 38.62 8.43
N ARG A 210 -5.91 37.55 8.06
CA ARG A 210 -7.17 37.63 7.29
C ARG A 210 -8.22 38.44 8.03
N ALA A 211 -8.39 38.18 9.32
CA ALA A 211 -9.29 38.98 10.15
C ALA A 211 -8.90 40.46 10.17
N LEU A 212 -7.59 40.80 10.09
CA LEU A 212 -7.15 42.18 9.99
C LEU A 212 -7.43 42.80 8.61
N VAL A 213 -7.25 42.05 7.53
CA VAL A 213 -7.51 42.50 6.15
C VAL A 213 -9.01 42.66 5.88
N GLU A 214 -9.83 41.75 6.41
CA GLU A 214 -11.29 41.78 6.26
C GLU A 214 -11.96 42.79 7.20
N ARG A 215 -11.22 43.36 8.16
CA ARG A 215 -11.75 44.45 8.96
C ARG A 215 -12.08 45.61 8.02
N PRO A 216 -13.33 46.11 8.03
CA PRO A 216 -13.66 47.28 7.25
C PRO A 216 -12.72 48.39 7.66
N ALA A 217 -12.19 49.12 6.67
CA ALA A 217 -11.44 50.33 6.93
C ALA A 217 -12.30 51.20 7.83
N VAL A 218 -11.83 51.44 9.06
CA VAL A 218 -12.49 52.40 9.93
C VAL A 218 -12.30 53.72 9.21
N ALA A 219 -13.39 54.27 8.68
CA ALA A 219 -13.40 55.65 8.23
C ALA A 219 -13.06 56.48 9.46
N ILE A 220 -11.82 56.95 9.54
CA ILE A 220 -11.44 57.93 10.55
C ILE A 220 -12.10 59.21 10.08
N ASP A 221 -13.16 59.61 10.79
CA ASP A 221 -13.69 60.94 10.69
C ASP A 221 -12.64 61.91 11.28
N TYR A 222 -11.80 62.45 10.39
CA TYR A 222 -10.73 63.34 10.76
C TYR A 222 -11.24 64.64 11.38
N ASP A 223 -12.47 65.06 11.03
CA ASP A 223 -13.10 66.24 11.61
C ASP A 223 -13.54 65.97 13.05
N ALA A 224 -14.19 64.82 13.30
CA ALA A 224 -14.54 64.40 14.66
C ALA A 224 -13.29 64.14 15.53
N LEU A 225 -12.22 63.59 14.95
CA LEU A 225 -10.95 63.41 15.64
C LEU A 225 -10.28 64.75 15.97
N ALA A 226 -10.26 65.68 15.01
CA ALA A 226 -9.73 67.02 15.22
C ALA A 226 -10.53 67.78 16.28
N GLU A 227 -11.86 67.69 16.27
CA GLU A 227 -12.72 68.32 17.27
C GLU A 227 -12.49 67.72 18.67
N ALA A 228 -12.36 66.40 18.78
CA ALA A 228 -12.06 65.73 20.03
C ALA A 228 -10.67 66.11 20.58
N LEU A 229 -9.65 66.21 19.71
CA LEU A 229 -8.31 66.65 20.08
C LEU A 229 -8.31 68.13 20.50
N LEU A 230 -9.01 69.00 19.76
CA LEU A 230 -9.12 70.42 20.08
C LEU A 230 -9.83 70.63 21.42
N LYS A 231 -10.96 69.95 21.67
CA LYS A 231 -11.63 69.95 22.98
C LYS A 231 -10.70 69.48 24.09
N ARG A 232 -9.93 68.42 23.87
CA ARG A 232 -9.00 67.90 24.89
C ARG A 232 -7.87 68.88 25.20
N VAL A 233 -7.29 69.55 24.20
CA VAL A 233 -6.25 70.57 24.39
C VAL A 233 -6.82 71.81 25.08
N LEU A 234 -8.03 72.25 24.68
CA LEU A 234 -8.67 73.43 25.26
C LEU A 234 -9.12 73.19 26.71
N THR A 235 -9.61 72.00 27.04
CA THR A 235 -9.98 71.61 28.42
C THR A 235 -8.77 71.26 29.30
N ALA A 236 -7.67 70.76 28.72
CA ALA A 236 -6.41 70.55 29.44
C ALA A 236 -5.66 71.86 29.75
N GLY A 237 -5.97 72.94 29.02
CA GLY A 237 -5.44 74.29 29.27
C GLY A 237 -6.20 75.10 30.32
N THR A 238 -7.35 74.63 30.80
CA THR A 238 -8.16 75.30 31.83
C THR A 238 -7.99 74.63 33.19
N THR A 239 -6.77 74.58 33.70
CA THR A 239 -6.58 74.46 35.16
C THR A 239 -6.73 75.89 35.72
N PRO A 240 -7.76 76.20 36.54
CA PRO A 240 -7.83 77.50 37.18
C PRO A 240 -6.60 77.64 38.09
N GLN A 241 -5.75 78.63 37.82
CA GLN A 241 -4.77 79.05 38.82
C GLN A 241 -5.54 79.71 39.95
N SER A 242 -5.64 79.01 41.08
CA SER A 242 -6.00 79.54 42.39
C SER A 242 -4.81 80.21 43.04
#